data_AF-C0Z386-F1
#
_entry.id   AF-C0Z386-F1
#
_cell.length_a   1.000
_cell.length_b   1.000
_cell.length_c   1.000
_cell.angle_alpha   90.00
_cell.angle_beta   90.00
_cell.angle_gamma   90.00
#
_symmetry.space_group_name_H-M   'P 1'
#
loop_
_entity.id
_entity.type
_entity.pdbx_description
1 polymer ?
#
loop_
_entity_poly.entity_id
_entity_poly.type
_entity_poly.pdbx_seq_one_letter_code
_entity_poly.pdbx_strand_id
1 'polypeptide(L)'
;MKELLNVIKSVKPDKFTPRIVEKKDDYVHVEYESPILGLVDDVEFLFTPGKNSKVEYRSASRKGNFDFDVNRKRIKALRQELEKKGWVSENSF
;
A
#
# COMPACT_ATOMS: atom_id res chain seq x y z
N MET A 1 9.28 -3.61 8.97
CA MET A 1 9.66 -3.35 7.56
C MET A 1 9.67 -4.59 6.65
N LYS A 2 10.47 -5.65 6.89
CA LYS A 2 10.59 -6.79 5.95
C LYS A 2 9.24 -7.42 5.56
N GLU A 3 8.36 -7.60 6.54
CA GLU A 3 7.02 -8.15 6.32
C GLU A 3 6.14 -7.24 5.44
N LEU A 4 6.11 -5.93 5.73
CA LEU A 4 5.42 -4.93 4.92
C LEU A 4 5.87 -4.99 3.45
N LEU A 5 7.19 -5.01 3.21
CA LEU A 5 7.73 -5.11 1.86
C LEU A 5 7.36 -6.42 1.16
N ASN A 6 7.27 -7.52 1.90
CA ASN A 6 6.82 -8.79 1.34
C ASN A 6 5.35 -8.73 0.93
N VAL A 7 4.48 -8.18 1.79
CA VAL A 7 3.05 -8.00 1.48
C VAL A 7 2.86 -7.11 0.26
N ILE A 8 3.53 -5.95 0.20
CA ILE A 8 3.47 -5.03 -0.95
C ILE A 8 3.82 -5.74 -2.25
N LYS A 9 4.86 -6.59 -2.24
CA LYS A 9 5.32 -7.30 -3.45
C LYS A 9 4.41 -8.46 -3.84
N SER A 10 3.79 -9.15 -2.88
CA SER A 10 2.98 -10.34 -3.13
C SER A 10 1.51 -10.05 -3.43
N VAL A 11 0.96 -8.97 -2.87
CA VAL A 11 -0.47 -8.64 -2.98
C VAL A 11 -0.71 -7.73 -4.18
N LYS A 12 -1.35 -8.27 -5.23
CA LYS A 12 -1.63 -7.56 -6.48
C LYS A 12 -3.09 -7.77 -6.93
N PRO A 13 -4.09 -7.27 -6.20
CA PRO A 13 -5.51 -7.51 -6.50
C PRO A 13 -5.97 -6.87 -7.81
N ASP A 14 -5.26 -5.84 -8.27
CA ASP A 14 -5.51 -5.05 -9.48
C ASP A 14 -4.55 -5.41 -10.63
N LYS A 15 -3.61 -6.34 -10.41
CA LYS A 15 -2.53 -6.72 -11.32
C LYS A 15 -1.52 -5.59 -11.62
N PHE A 16 -1.49 -4.52 -10.81
CA PHE A 16 -0.52 -3.45 -11.00
C PHE A 16 0.84 -3.89 -10.46
N THR A 17 1.90 -3.33 -11.03
CA THR A 17 3.26 -3.65 -10.57
C THR A 17 3.68 -2.63 -9.49
N PRO A 18 3.92 -3.07 -8.25
CA PRO A 18 4.41 -2.19 -7.20
C PRO A 18 5.89 -1.90 -7.42
N ARG A 19 6.25 -0.61 -7.41
CA ARG A 19 7.63 -0.11 -7.42
C ARG A 19 7.86 0.70 -6.16
N ILE A 20 8.72 0.19 -5.28
CA ILE A 20 9.06 0.92 -4.05
C ILE A 20 10.04 2.03 -4.44
N VAL A 21 9.65 3.28 -4.22
CA VAL A 21 10.43 4.46 -4.62
C VAL A 21 11.12 5.13 -3.44
N GLU A 22 10.60 4.95 -2.23
CA GLU A 22 11.24 5.44 -1.01
C GLU A 22 11.10 4.45 0.14
N LYS A 23 12.14 4.35 0.96
CA LYS A 23 12.15 3.60 2.22
C LYS A 23 12.91 4.37 3.28
N LYS A 24 12.29 4.52 4.43
CA LYS A 24 12.86 5.02 5.68
C LYS A 24 12.50 4.02 6.79
N ASP A 25 13.00 4.25 8.00
CA ASP A 25 12.82 3.31 9.12
C ASP A 25 11.35 3.10 9.51
N ASP A 26 10.51 4.13 9.31
CA ASP A 26 9.09 4.20 9.67
C ASP A 26 8.19 4.54 8.47
N TYR A 27 8.74 4.63 7.26
CA TYR A 27 7.99 5.06 6.09
C TYR A 27 8.37 4.28 4.82
N VAL A 28 7.37 3.95 4.00
CA VAL A 28 7.56 3.37 2.67
C VAL A 28 6.63 4.05 1.67
N HIS A 29 7.16 4.47 0.53
CA HIS A 29 6.39 4.97 -0.61
C HIS A 29 6.49 3.98 -1.77
N VAL A 30 5.33 3.63 -2.34
CA VAL A 30 5.18 2.70 -3.44
C VAL A 30 4.38 3.35 -4.56
N GLU A 31 4.87 3.24 -5.77
CA GLU A 31 4.11 3.52 -6.98
C GLU A 31 3.48 2.23 -7.52
N TYR A 32 2.20 2.28 -7.88
CA TYR A 32 1.49 1.22 -8.58
C TYR A 32 1.17 1.69 -9.99
N GLU A 33 1.77 1.06 -10.99
CA GLU A 33 1.55 1.40 -12.40
C GLU A 33 0.55 0.44 -13.05
N SER A 34 -0.43 1.00 -13.75
CA SER A 34 -1.41 0.24 -14.50
C SER A 34 -0.78 -0.35 -15.77
N PRO A 35 -0.93 -1.66 -16.03
CA PRO A 35 -0.18 -2.33 -17.10
C PRO A 35 -0.61 -1.92 -18.51
N ILE A 36 -1.78 -1.30 -18.68
CA ILE A 36 -2.39 -0.99 -19.98
C ILE A 36 -2.38 0.51 -20.27
N LEU A 37 -2.66 1.35 -19.27
CA LEU A 37 -2.86 2.79 -19.45
C LEU A 37 -1.69 3.64 -18.93
N GLY A 38 -0.70 3.04 -18.26
CA GLY A 38 0.43 3.77 -17.66
C GLY A 38 0.00 4.77 -16.59
N LEU A 39 -1.14 4.54 -15.96
CA LEU A 39 -1.62 5.36 -14.83
C LEU A 39 -0.81 4.96 -13.60
N VAL A 40 -0.34 5.95 -12.85
CA VAL A 40 0.46 5.74 -11.65
C VAL A 40 -0.33 6.21 -10.44
N ASP A 41 -0.48 5.32 -9.48
CA ASP A 41 -1.02 5.58 -8.16
C ASP A 41 0.10 5.54 -7.12
N ASP A 42 0.10 6.49 -6.20
CA ASP A 42 0.99 6.53 -5.05
C ASP A 42 0.29 5.90 -3.85
N VAL A 43 0.99 4.98 -3.17
CA VAL A 43 0.61 4.45 -1.87
C VAL A 43 1.75 4.67 -0.89
N GLU A 44 1.44 5.36 0.20
CA GLU A 44 2.37 5.66 1.28
C GLU A 44 1.95 4.89 2.54
N PHE A 45 2.95 4.36 3.25
CA PHE A 45 2.79 3.63 4.49
C PHE A 45 3.63 4.32 5.56
N LEU A 46 2.98 4.86 6.58
CA LEU A 46 3.64 5.33 7.81
C LEU A 46 3.42 4.27 8.88
N PHE A 47 4.48 3.82 9.56
CA PHE A 47 4.36 2.71 10.50
C PHE A 47 5.36 2.78 11.65
N THR A 48 4.95 2.28 12.81
CA THR A 48 5.88 2.07 13.93
C THR A 48 6.47 0.66 13.86
N PRO A 49 7.81 0.50 13.71
CA PRO A 49 8.43 -0.81 13.71
C PRO A 49 8.39 -1.44 15.11
N GLY A 50 8.01 -2.72 15.22
CA GLY A 50 8.04 -3.45 16.48
C GLY A 50 6.99 -4.56 16.58
N LYS A 51 6.78 -5.06 17.80
CA LYS A 51 5.68 -6.00 18.10
C LYS A 51 4.37 -5.22 18.07
N ASN A 52 3.36 -5.72 17.35
CA ASN A 52 2.10 -5.01 17.07
C ASN A 52 2.31 -3.71 16.28
N SER A 53 3.12 -3.77 15.20
CA SER A 53 3.34 -2.62 14.32
C SER A 53 2.02 -1.99 13.89
N LYS A 54 1.86 -0.70 14.17
CA LYS A 54 0.78 0.12 13.66
C LYS A 54 1.14 0.66 12.29
N VAL A 55 0.18 0.69 11.38
CA VAL A 55 0.38 1.23 10.03
C VAL A 55 -0.80 2.09 9.60
N GLU A 56 -0.46 3.27 9.11
CA GLU A 56 -1.34 4.21 8.43
C GLU A 56 -1.09 4.14 6.93
N TYR A 57 -2.14 4.41 6.14
CA TYR A 57 -2.11 4.30 4.70
C TYR A 57 -2.61 5.58 4.06
N ARG A 58 -1.91 6.05 3.03
CA ARG A 58 -2.40 7.07 2.11
C ARG A 58 -2.35 6.52 0.70
N SER A 59 -3.40 6.72 -0.08
CA SER A 59 -3.48 6.30 -1.48
C SER A 59 -3.99 7.45 -2.35
N ALA A 60 -3.29 7.76 -3.44
CA ALA A 60 -3.66 8.85 -4.34
C ALA A 60 -3.25 8.55 -5.78
N SER A 61 -4.17 8.75 -6.72
CA SER A 61 -3.87 8.69 -8.16
C SER A 61 -3.18 9.98 -8.62
N ARG A 62 -2.14 9.88 -9.47
CA ARG A 62 -1.45 11.06 -10.03
C ARG A 62 -2.26 11.78 -11.11
N LYS A 63 -3.18 11.07 -11.78
CA LYS A 63 -4.00 11.58 -12.88
C LYS A 63 -5.43 11.12 -12.74
N GLY A 64 -6.36 12.08 -12.66
CA GLY A 64 -7.81 11.85 -12.63
C GLY A 64 -8.35 11.50 -11.23
N ASN A 65 -9.65 11.77 -11.04
CA ASN A 65 -10.38 11.47 -9.79
C ASN A 65 -11.26 10.19 -9.89
N PHE A 66 -11.26 9.50 -11.03
CA PHE A 66 -12.08 8.31 -11.25
C PHE A 66 -11.25 7.03 -11.01
N ASP A 67 -11.34 6.52 -9.79
CA ASP A 67 -10.58 5.37 -9.28
C ASP A 67 -11.26 4.00 -9.58
N PHE A 68 -12.56 3.96 -9.91
CA PHE A 68 -13.32 2.69 -10.01
C PHE A 68 -13.13 1.75 -8.79
N ASP A 69 -12.87 2.35 -7.61
CA ASP A 69 -12.49 1.71 -6.35
C ASP A 69 -11.20 0.86 -6.40
N VAL A 70 -10.31 1.03 -7.39
CA VAL A 70 -9.06 0.24 -7.50
C VAL A 70 -8.15 0.50 -6.30
N ASN A 71 -7.88 1.77 -5.98
CA ASN A 71 -7.09 2.18 -4.82
C ASN A 71 -7.72 1.65 -3.52
N ARG A 72 -9.03 1.81 -3.36
CA ARG A 72 -9.76 1.29 -2.18
C ARG A 72 -9.60 -0.22 -2.04
N LYS A 73 -9.77 -0.99 -3.13
CA LYS A 73 -9.60 -2.45 -3.12
C LYS A 73 -8.16 -2.86 -2.82
N ARG A 74 -7.18 -2.14 -3.36
CA ARG A 74 -5.75 -2.35 -3.10
C ARG A 74 -5.43 -2.16 -1.62
N ILE A 75 -5.81 -1.03 -1.04
CA ILE A 75 -5.59 -0.73 0.38
C ILE A 75 -6.28 -1.78 1.26
N LYS A 76 -7.53 -2.17 0.95
CA LYS A 76 -8.23 -3.22 1.69
C LYS A 76 -7.47 -4.55 1.66
N ALA A 77 -6.99 -4.99 0.51
CA ALA A 77 -6.25 -6.25 0.39
C ALA A 77 -4.92 -6.22 1.15
N LEU A 78 -4.16 -5.12 1.04
CA LEU A 78 -2.90 -4.93 1.77
C LEU A 78 -3.13 -4.95 3.28
N ARG A 79 -4.14 -4.21 3.75
CA ARG A 79 -4.56 -4.17 5.15
C ARG A 79 -4.88 -5.57 5.68
N GLN A 80 -5.71 -6.33 4.99
CA GLN A 80 -6.09 -7.68 5.41
C GLN A 80 -4.89 -8.62 5.52
N GLU A 81 -3.92 -8.53 4.61
CA GLU A 81 -2.71 -9.36 4.66
C GLU A 81 -1.73 -8.94 5.77
N LEU A 82 -1.70 -7.65 6.12
CA LEU A 82 -0.93 -7.15 7.26
C LEU A 82 -1.58 -7.55 8.59
N GLU A 83 -2.90 -7.43 8.71
CA GLU A 83 -3.66 -7.85 9.91
C GLU A 83 -3.48 -9.34 10.20
N LYS A 84 -3.46 -10.21 9.18
CA LYS A 84 -3.12 -11.65 9.33
C LYS A 84 -1.71 -11.89 9.91
N LYS A 85 -0.81 -10.92 9.78
CA LYS A 85 0.56 -10.96 10.32
C LYS A 85 0.68 -10.27 11.68
N GLY A 86 -0.43 -9.86 12.29
CA GLY A 86 -0.46 -9.19 13.59
C GLY A 86 -0.15 -7.69 13.54
N TRP A 87 -0.18 -7.09 12.35
CA TRP A 87 -0.12 -5.63 12.22
C TRP A 87 -1.47 -5.02 12.59
N VAL A 88 -1.43 -3.88 13.26
CA VAL A 88 -2.62 -3.10 13.58
C VAL A 88 -2.75 -2.02 12.52
N SER A 89 -3.81 -2.08 11.72
CA SER A 89 -4.10 -0.98 10.79
C SER A 89 -4.79 0.14 11.54
N GLU A 90 -4.20 1.34 11.50
CA GLU A 90 -4.83 2.53 12.03
C GLU A 90 -6.13 2.76 11.23
N ASN A 91 -7.25 2.86 11.93
CA ASN A 91 -8.52 3.22 11.32
C ASN A 91 -8.54 4.73 11.11
N SER A 92 -7.91 5.21 10.05
CA SER A 92 -8.03 6.61 9.65
C SER A 92 -9.12 6.76 8.57
N PHE A 93 -10.33 7.06 9.06
CA PHE A 93 -11.54 7.62 8.42
C PHE A 93 -12.37 6.76 7.44
#